data_AF-A0A9Q9C366-F1
#
_entry.id   AF-A0A9Q9C366-F1
#
_cell.length_a   1.000
_cell.length_b   1.000
_cell.length_c   1.000
_cell.angle_alpha   90.00
_cell.angle_beta   90.00
_cell.angle_gamma   90.00
#
_symmetry.space_group_name_H-M   'P 1'
#
loop_
_entity.id
_entity.type
_entity.pdbx_description
1 polymer ?
#
loop_
_entity_poly.entity_id
_entity_poly.type
_entity_poly.pdbx_seq_one_letter_code
_entity_poly.pdbx_strand_id
1 'polypeptide(L)'
;MVSEKTRNMRELEAALGLLKLSGFQMNRYCAGKQMRKTRLQTCVLNKIFEISKFPSSKTIIDLALLINVHPKSIQKWFQNTRQAIRKKGCVKGVLSLSDPEEHSAMDIPLGVLADIVEMEKRAVLRFGLE
;
A
#
# COMPACT_ATOMS: atom_id res chain seq x y z
N MET A 1 -1.37 -26.99 19.22
CA MET A 1 -2.61 -26.34 18.75
C MET A 1 -2.22 -25.12 17.93
N VAL A 2 -2.19 -25.26 16.61
CA VAL A 2 -1.79 -24.18 15.68
C VAL A 2 -2.94 -23.17 15.66
N SER A 3 -2.72 -22.00 16.26
CA SER A 3 -3.72 -20.93 16.44
C SER A 3 -4.49 -20.68 15.13
N GLU A 4 -5.83 -20.60 15.18
CA GLU A 4 -6.69 -20.32 14.01
C GLU A 4 -6.18 -19.13 13.16
N LYS A 5 -5.56 -18.13 13.80
CA LYS A 5 -4.93 -16.99 13.11
C LYS A 5 -3.84 -17.43 12.11
N THR A 6 -3.08 -18.48 12.42
CA THR A 6 -1.98 -18.98 11.57
C THR A 6 -2.45 -19.93 10.47
N ARG A 7 -3.59 -20.61 10.65
CA ARG A 7 -4.26 -21.39 9.59
C ARG A 7 -4.82 -20.44 8.54
N ASN A 8 -5.51 -19.39 8.99
CA ASN A 8 -6.03 -18.33 8.13
C ASN A 8 -4.92 -17.61 7.36
N MET A 9 -3.72 -17.48 7.93
CA MET A 9 -2.57 -16.86 7.24
C MET A 9 -2.14 -17.65 6.00
N ARG A 10 -1.94 -18.96 6.14
CA ARG A 10 -1.53 -19.82 5.02
C ARG A 10 -2.60 -19.91 3.94
N GLU A 11 -3.87 -19.95 4.34
CA GLU A 11 -5.01 -19.92 3.42
C GLU A 11 -5.07 -18.58 2.66
N LEU A 12 -4.81 -17.44 3.33
CA LEU A 12 -4.74 -16.12 2.71
C LEU A 12 -3.57 -16.01 1.72
N GLU A 13 -2.38 -16.47 2.11
CA GLU A 13 -1.20 -16.50 1.23
C GLU A 13 -1.44 -17.38 0.00
N ALA A 14 -2.09 -18.54 0.17
CA ALA A 14 -2.45 -19.43 -0.93
C ALA A 14 -3.48 -18.78 -1.87
N ALA A 15 -4.54 -18.16 -1.31
CA ALA A 15 -5.54 -17.44 -2.10
C ALA A 15 -4.92 -16.28 -2.90
N LEU A 16 -3.98 -15.54 -2.29
CA LEU A 16 -3.22 -14.49 -2.97
C LEU A 16 -2.38 -15.06 -4.13
N GLY A 17 -1.75 -16.21 -3.91
CA GLY A 17 -1.01 -16.94 -4.94
C GLY A 17 -1.90 -17.31 -6.13
N LEU A 18 -3.08 -17.87 -5.86
CA LEU A 18 -4.06 -18.23 -6.90
C LEU A 18 -4.53 -17.01 -7.71
N LEU A 19 -4.80 -15.88 -7.04
CA LEU A 19 -5.20 -14.64 -7.72
C LEU A 19 -4.09 -14.09 -8.64
N LYS A 20 -2.82 -14.21 -8.22
CA LYS A 20 -1.68 -13.82 -9.05
C LYS A 20 -1.51 -14.75 -10.25
N LEU A 21 -1.68 -16.06 -10.04
CA LEU A 21 -1.55 -17.09 -11.09
C LEU A 21 -2.69 -17.06 -12.10
N SER A 22 -3.91 -16.71 -11.68
CA SER A 22 -5.08 -16.63 -12.58
C SER A 22 -4.98 -15.49 -13.59
N GLY A 23 -3.86 -14.78 -13.64
CA GLY A 23 -3.67 -13.59 -14.48
C GLY A 23 -4.72 -12.54 -14.18
N PHE A 24 -5.21 -12.47 -12.92
CA PHE A 24 -6.26 -11.53 -12.56
C PHE A 24 -5.76 -10.13 -12.95
N GLN A 25 -6.40 -9.58 -13.97
CA GLN A 25 -6.09 -8.24 -14.43
C GLN A 25 -6.70 -7.30 -13.40
N MET A 26 -5.84 -6.79 -12.51
CA MET A 26 -6.17 -5.86 -11.42
C MET A 26 -6.60 -4.48 -11.94
N ASN A 27 -7.63 -4.51 -12.79
CA ASN A 27 -8.39 -3.42 -13.35
C ASN A 27 -7.96 -2.94 -14.77
N ARG A 28 -8.53 -3.58 -15.81
CA ARG A 28 -8.65 -2.97 -17.17
C ARG A 28 -9.66 -1.82 -17.23
N TYR A 29 -10.46 -1.56 -16.18
CA TYR A 29 -11.55 -0.58 -16.22
C TYR A 29 -11.11 0.88 -16.02
N CYS A 30 -9.84 1.18 -15.75
CA CYS A 30 -9.39 2.57 -15.59
C CYS A 30 -7.96 2.81 -16.09
N ALA A 31 -7.53 2.14 -17.16
CA ALA A 31 -6.26 2.44 -17.83
C ALA A 31 -6.33 3.84 -18.47
N GLY A 32 -6.15 4.90 -17.66
CA GLY A 32 -6.12 6.29 -18.09
C GLY A 32 -6.86 7.28 -17.17
N LYS A 33 -7.86 6.83 -16.38
CA LYS A 33 -8.63 7.73 -15.52
C LYS A 33 -8.12 7.67 -14.07
N GLN A 34 -7.47 8.73 -13.62
CA GLN A 34 -7.03 8.87 -12.23
C GLN A 34 -8.25 9.03 -11.32
N MET A 35 -8.69 7.95 -10.67
CA MET A 35 -9.76 8.01 -9.68
C MET A 35 -9.22 8.54 -8.35
N ARG A 36 -9.97 9.44 -7.71
CA ARG A 36 -9.68 9.89 -6.35
C ARG A 36 -9.76 8.68 -5.41
N LYS A 37 -8.71 8.50 -4.61
CA LYS A 37 -8.66 7.42 -3.61
C LYS A 37 -9.71 7.68 -2.52
N THR A 38 -10.35 6.62 -2.03
CA THR A 38 -11.29 6.71 -0.90
C THR A 38 -10.55 7.06 0.39
N ARG A 39 -11.29 7.46 1.43
CA ARG A 39 -10.69 7.76 2.75
C ARG A 39 -9.99 6.55 3.34
N LEU A 40 -10.63 5.38 3.32
CA LEU A 40 -10.03 4.10 3.70
C LEU A 40 -8.69 3.86 2.98
N GLN A 41 -8.69 3.97 1.64
CA GLN A 41 -7.48 3.75 0.83
C GLN A 41 -6.36 4.72 1.22
N THR A 42 -6.70 5.97 1.51
CA THR A 42 -5.72 7.01 1.89
C THR A 42 -5.17 6.78 3.29
N CYS A 43 -6.02 6.41 4.26
CA CYS A 43 -5.59 6.09 5.63
C CYS A 43 -4.65 4.87 5.66
N VAL A 44 -5.00 3.80 4.95
CA VAL A 44 -4.13 2.61 4.82
C VAL A 44 -2.79 2.98 4.20
N LEU A 45 -2.78 3.75 3.11
CA LEU A 45 -1.54 4.19 2.47
C LEU A 45 -0.67 5.04 3.41
N ASN A 46 -1.27 5.92 4.20
CA ASN A 46 -0.55 6.71 5.21
C ASN A 46 0.06 5.82 6.30
N LYS A 47 -0.69 4.84 6.82
CA LYS A 47 -0.20 3.91 7.85
C LYS A 47 0.97 3.06 7.35
N ILE A 48 0.91 2.59 6.11
CA ILE A 48 2.01 1.85 5.51
C ILE A 48 3.21 2.76 5.26
N PHE A 49 2.96 4.01 4.86
CA PHE A 49 4.00 5.00 4.70
C PHE A 49 4.71 5.34 6.02
N GLU A 50 4.02 5.30 7.16
CA GLU A 50 4.64 5.41 8.49
C GLU A 50 5.63 4.26 8.77
N ILE A 51 5.32 3.04 8.31
CA ILE A 51 6.17 1.85 8.47
C ILE A 51 7.36 1.86 7.49
N SER A 52 7.09 2.08 6.20
CA SER A 52 8.13 2.15 5.17
C SER A 52 7.81 3.22 4.13
N LYS A 53 8.79 4.09 3.88
CA LYS A 53 8.73 5.12 2.82
C LYS A 53 9.02 4.53 1.43
N PHE A 54 9.60 3.33 1.39
CA PHE A 54 10.09 2.61 0.21
C PHE A 54 9.59 1.15 0.24
N PRO A 55 8.28 0.91 0.05
CA PRO A 55 7.78 -0.45 0.00
C PRO A 55 8.30 -1.16 -1.26
N SER A 56 8.62 -2.45 -1.11
CA SER A 56 9.01 -3.33 -2.22
C SER A 56 7.88 -3.52 -3.23
N SER A 57 8.23 -3.84 -4.48
CA SER A 57 7.29 -4.19 -5.54
C SER A 57 6.31 -5.28 -5.11
N LYS A 58 6.78 -6.28 -4.35
CA LYS A 58 5.92 -7.34 -3.79
C LYS A 58 4.87 -6.76 -2.85
N THR A 59 5.31 -5.94 -1.90
CA THR A 59 4.43 -5.25 -0.93
C THR A 59 3.41 -4.35 -1.63
N ILE A 60 3.82 -3.64 -2.68
CA ILE A 60 2.93 -2.78 -3.48
C ILE A 60 1.84 -3.61 -4.16
N ILE A 61 2.20 -4.77 -4.75
CA ILE A 61 1.24 -5.68 -5.35
C ILE A 61 0.29 -6.21 -4.28
N ASP A 62 0.81 -6.71 -3.17
CA ASP A 62 0.00 -7.29 -2.10
C ASP A 62 -0.99 -6.27 -1.51
N LEU A 63 -0.52 -5.03 -1.31
CA LEU A 63 -1.38 -3.92 -0.89
C LEU A 63 -2.45 -3.59 -1.93
N ALA A 64 -2.07 -3.51 -3.21
CA ALA A 64 -2.99 -3.24 -4.32
C ALA A 64 -4.18 -4.20 -4.32
N LEU A 65 -3.91 -5.48 -4.02
CA LEU A 65 -4.91 -6.52 -3.91
C LEU A 65 -5.85 -6.29 -2.71
N LEU A 66 -5.29 -5.94 -1.55
CA LEU A 66 -6.06 -5.76 -0.32
C LEU A 66 -7.02 -4.55 -0.35
N ILE A 67 -6.61 -3.43 -0.98
CA ILE A 67 -7.43 -2.19 -1.05
C ILE A 67 -8.09 -1.96 -2.41
N ASN A 68 -7.95 -2.91 -3.34
CA ASN A 68 -8.46 -2.87 -4.71
C ASN A 68 -8.05 -1.59 -5.47
N VAL A 69 -6.74 -1.29 -5.47
CA VAL A 69 -6.16 -0.13 -6.16
C VAL A 69 -5.06 -0.60 -7.09
N HIS A 70 -4.98 -0.06 -8.31
CA HIS A 70 -3.94 -0.46 -9.26
C HIS A 70 -2.51 -0.21 -8.70
N PRO A 71 -1.56 -1.16 -8.81
CA PRO A 71 -0.20 -1.05 -8.26
C PRO A 71 0.53 0.24 -8.68
N LYS A 72 0.47 0.62 -9.96
CA LYS A 72 1.04 1.89 -10.48
C LYS A 72 0.47 3.14 -9.77
N SER A 73 -0.80 3.13 -9.35
CA SER A 73 -1.42 4.24 -8.63
C SER A 73 -0.89 4.37 -7.20
N ILE A 74 -0.56 3.23 -6.58
CA ILE A 74 0.10 3.18 -5.26
C ILE A 74 1.53 3.68 -5.40
N GLN A 75 2.30 3.15 -6.37
CA GLN A 75 3.67 3.59 -6.63
C GLN A 75 3.77 5.11 -6.84
N LYS A 76 2.93 5.68 -7.70
CA LYS A 76 2.85 7.13 -7.91
C LYS A 76 2.48 7.88 -6.63
N TRP A 77 1.56 7.33 -5.83
CA TRP A 77 1.20 7.95 -4.55
C TRP A 77 2.41 8.03 -3.62
N PHE A 78 3.16 6.94 -3.44
CA PHE A 78 4.37 6.94 -2.60
C PHE A 78 5.42 7.95 -3.12
N GLN A 79 5.66 7.99 -4.43
CA GLN A 79 6.55 8.97 -5.06
C GLN A 79 6.10 10.41 -4.78
N ASN A 80 4.83 10.73 -5.03
CA ASN A 80 4.28 12.07 -4.82
C ASN A 80 4.32 12.47 -3.34
N THR A 81 4.01 11.55 -2.44
CA THR A 81 4.05 11.78 -0.99
C THR A 81 5.47 12.08 -0.51
N ARG A 82 6.49 11.34 -0.98
CA ARG A 82 7.90 11.64 -0.69
C ARG A 82 8.31 13.01 -1.21
N GLN A 83 7.93 13.33 -2.46
CA GLN A 83 8.20 14.65 -3.04
C GLN A 83 7.54 15.78 -2.26
N ALA A 84 6.30 15.61 -1.80
CA ALA A 84 5.59 16.60 -1.00
C ALA A 84 6.30 16.87 0.33
N ILE A 85 6.79 15.83 1.01
CA ILE A 85 7.55 15.96 2.26
C ILE A 85 8.89 16.67 2.01
N ARG A 86 9.61 16.30 0.95
CA ARG A 86 10.84 16.99 0.54
C ARG A 86 10.60 18.48 0.30
N LYS A 87 9.56 18.83 -0.47
CA LYS A 87 9.19 20.23 -0.76
C LYS A 87 8.82 21.00 0.50
N LYS A 88 8.13 20.37 1.45
CA LYS A 88 7.76 20.99 2.73
C LYS A 88 8.96 21.21 3.67
N GLY A 89 9.98 20.34 3.59
CA GLY A 89 11.27 20.54 4.28
C GLY A 89 12.21 21.53 3.59
N CYS A 90 12.04 21.76 2.29
CA CYS A 90 12.85 22.65 1.45
C CYS A 90 12.32 24.10 1.43
N VAL A 91 12.09 24.71 2.59
CA VAL A 91 11.90 26.17 2.72
C VAL A 91 13.18 26.91 3.12
N LYS A 92 14.29 26.18 3.31
CA LYS A 92 15.64 26.76 3.37
C LYS A 92 16.42 26.22 2.19
N GLY A 93 16.66 27.10 1.21
CA GLY A 93 17.19 26.73 -0.10
C GLY A 93 18.54 26.04 0.00
N VAL A 94 18.61 24.83 -0.56
CA VAL A 94 19.76 24.27 -1.29
C VAL A 94 19.19 23.22 -2.25
N LEU A 95 19.58 23.33 -3.52
CA LEU A 95 19.43 22.27 -4.52
C LEU A 95 20.27 21.05 -4.08
N SER A 96 19.65 20.01 -3.55
CA SER A 96 20.30 18.70 -3.43
C SER A 96 19.84 17.79 -4.57
N LEU A 97 20.57 17.90 -5.69
CA LEU A 97 20.73 16.89 -6.73
C LEU A 97 21.69 15.81 -6.21
N SER A 98 21.17 14.87 -5.42
CA SER A 98 21.72 13.53 -5.18
C SER A 98 21.10 13.03 -3.88
N ASP A 99 20.08 12.19 -4.00
CA ASP A 99 19.93 11.11 -3.04
C ASP A 99 20.02 9.84 -3.88
N PRO A 100 21.05 9.01 -3.70
CA PRO A 100 21.00 7.63 -4.15
C PRO A 100 19.81 6.99 -3.41
N GLU A 101 18.67 6.83 -4.10
CA GLU A 101 17.52 6.07 -3.59
C GLU A 101 17.88 4.56 -3.55
N GLU A 102 18.85 4.19 -2.73
CA GLU A 102 19.12 2.80 -2.32
C GLU A 102 18.69 2.57 -0.87
N HIS A 103 17.54 3.13 -0.48
CA HIS A 103 16.86 2.58 0.69
C HIS A 103 16.26 1.24 0.29
N SER A 104 16.93 0.16 0.70
CA SER A 104 16.52 -1.23 0.56
C SER A 104 15.01 -1.36 0.56
N ALA A 105 14.47 -1.81 -0.58
CA ALA A 105 13.05 -2.02 -0.77
C ALA A 105 12.55 -2.96 0.34
N MET A 106 11.76 -2.44 1.29
CA MET A 106 11.30 -3.25 2.41
C MET A 106 10.11 -4.11 1.99
N ASP A 107 10.25 -5.42 2.21
CA ASP A 107 9.16 -6.37 2.11
C ASP A 107 8.37 -6.39 3.43
N ILE A 108 7.17 -5.82 3.40
CA ILE A 108 6.24 -5.87 4.53
C ILE A 108 5.45 -7.18 4.43
N PRO A 109 5.44 -8.02 5.49
CA PRO A 109 4.68 -9.27 5.48
C PRO A 109 3.19 -9.02 5.23
N LEU A 110 2.56 -9.89 4.43
CA LEU A 110 1.15 -9.78 4.06
C LEU A 110 0.22 -9.68 5.28
N GLY A 111 0.52 -10.41 6.35
CA GLY A 111 -0.24 -10.37 7.60
C GLY A 111 -0.31 -8.97 8.22
N VAL A 112 0.79 -8.21 8.17
CA VAL A 112 0.83 -6.84 8.68
C VAL A 112 -0.03 -5.93 7.81
N LEU A 113 0.06 -6.08 6.47
CA LEU A 113 -0.78 -5.30 5.54
C LEU A 113 -2.27 -5.60 5.76
N ALA A 114 -2.63 -6.88 5.92
CA ALA A 114 -4.00 -7.31 6.18
C ALA A 114 -4.52 -6.78 7.51
N ASP A 115 -3.73 -6.87 8.58
CA ASP A 115 -4.09 -6.35 9.90
C ASP A 115 -4.33 -4.82 9.84
N ILE A 116 -3.50 -4.05 9.14
CA ILE A 116 -3.69 -2.60 8.96
C ILE A 116 -4.99 -2.30 8.22
N VAL A 117 -5.25 -3.00 7.10
CA VAL A 117 -6.46 -2.80 6.30
C VAL A 117 -7.71 -3.13 7.12
N GLU A 118 -7.67 -4.22 7.88
CA GLU A 118 -8.78 -4.64 8.74
C GLU A 118 -9.03 -3.65 9.88
N MET A 119 -7.96 -3.14 10.51
CA MET A 119 -8.05 -2.10 11.53
C MET A 119 -8.70 -0.82 11.00
N GLU A 120 -8.28 -0.35 9.82
CA GLU A 120 -8.85 0.85 9.19
C GLU A 120 -10.30 0.64 8.75
N LYS A 121 -10.65 -0.55 8.22
CA LYS A 121 -12.05 -0.88 7.89
C LYS A 121 -12.95 -0.80 9.12
N ARG A 122 -12.50 -1.36 10.25
CA ARG A 122 -13.23 -1.27 11.52
C ARG A 122 -13.33 0.16 12.03
N ALA A 123 -12.30 0.99 11.83
CA ALA A 123 -12.35 2.39 12.19
C ALA A 123 -13.40 3.15 11.36
N VAL A 124 -13.43 2.96 10.04
CA VAL A 124 -14.43 3.57 9.16
C VAL A 124 -15.86 3.17 9.56
N LEU A 125 -16.07 1.88 9.86
CA LEU A 125 -17.37 1.37 10.34
C LEU A 125 -17.77 1.96 11.69
N ARG A 126 -16.84 2.07 12.64
CA ARG A 126 -17.12 2.63 13.97
C ARG A 126 -17.40 4.14 13.94
N PHE A 127 -16.73 4.87 13.05
CA PHE A 127 -16.83 6.33 13.00
C PHE A 127 -17.78 6.85 11.91
N GLY A 128 -18.43 5.99 11.13
CA GLY A 128 -19.43 6.40 10.13
C GLY A 128 -18.89 7.32 9.04
N LEU A 129 -17.66 7.04 8.61
CA LEU A 129 -16.81 7.98 7.89
C LEU A 129 -16.64 7.55 6.42
N GLU A 130 -17.72 7.58 5.63
CA GLU A 130 -17.73 7.23 4.19
C GLU A 130 -16.94 8.22 3.30
#